data_AF-A0A2W4PG40-F1
#
_entry.id   AF-A0A2W4PG40-F1
#
_cell.length_a   1.000
_cell.length_b   1.000
_cell.length_c   1.000
_cell.angle_alpha   90.00
_cell.angle_beta   90.00
_cell.angle_gamma   90.00
#
_symmetry.space_group_name_H-M   'P 1'
#
loop_
_entity.id
_entity.type
_entity.pdbx_description
1 polymer ?
#
loop_
_entity_poly.entity_id
_entity_poly.type
_entity_poly.pdbx_seq_one_letter_code
_entity_poly.pdbx_strand_id
1 'polypeptide(L)'
;GAGRFGPIRADGSRRPAFDTWRWLAADFRHVERAALARNERVSVVRLELAGGQTALLAWARGATPVELRIGATGTQSFLYDQYGKMMTASPVAGAYSLSLPGAICNAADGCPVGGYVTVLVQPSGEFPVEEITADGLQPLTFN
;
A
#
# COMPACT_ATOMS: atom_id res chain seq x y z
N GLY A 1 18.93 -2.46 -20.89
CA GLY A 1 19.55 -1.27 -20.28
C GLY A 1 18.99 -1.07 -18.89
N ALA A 2 19.83 -1.18 -17.86
CA ALA A 2 19.41 -1.09 -16.46
C ALA A 2 19.31 0.38 -16.02
N GLY A 3 18.13 0.99 -16.22
CA GLY A 3 17.86 2.39 -15.88
C GLY A 3 17.19 2.54 -14.50
N ARG A 4 18.02 2.64 -13.45
CA ARG A 4 17.76 3.27 -12.13
C ARG A 4 16.30 3.25 -11.63
N PHE A 5 15.88 2.10 -11.09
CA PHE A 5 14.68 1.95 -10.26
C PHE A 5 14.85 2.51 -8.82
N GLY A 6 15.81 3.42 -8.63
CA GLY A 6 16.10 4.03 -7.33
C GLY A 6 15.07 5.11 -6.96
N PRO A 7 14.85 5.35 -5.65
CA PRO A 7 13.87 6.33 -5.17
C PRO A 7 14.27 7.80 -5.42
N ILE A 8 15.45 8.04 -6.00
CA ILE A 8 15.95 9.35 -6.40
C ILE A 8 16.03 9.39 -7.93
N ARG A 9 15.46 10.45 -8.54
CA ARG A 9 15.54 10.68 -9.98
C ARG A 9 16.98 11.05 -10.40
N ALA A 10 17.28 10.94 -11.68
CA ALA A 10 18.59 11.34 -12.22
C ALA A 10 18.91 12.84 -12.03
N ASP A 11 17.88 13.66 -11.84
CA ASP A 11 17.97 15.11 -11.58
C ASP A 11 18.10 15.47 -10.08
N GLY A 12 18.24 14.48 -9.20
CA GLY A 12 18.35 14.68 -7.75
C GLY A 12 17.02 14.94 -7.03
N SER A 13 15.90 15.07 -7.76
CA SER A 13 14.58 15.18 -7.14
C SER A 13 14.13 13.84 -6.55
N ARG A 14 13.48 13.91 -5.38
CA ARG A 14 12.97 12.72 -4.68
C ARG A 14 11.72 12.22 -5.38
N ARG A 15 11.63 10.90 -5.63
CA ARG A 15 10.33 10.28 -5.97
C ARG A 15 9.49 10.23 -4.69
N PRO A 16 8.16 10.42 -4.75
CA PRO A 16 7.29 10.37 -3.56
C PRO A 16 7.48 9.09 -2.72
N ALA A 17 7.79 7.96 -3.37
CA ALA A 17 8.18 6.73 -2.70
C ALA A 17 9.36 6.90 -1.73
N PHE A 18 10.31 7.80 -1.97
CA PHE A 18 11.49 8.02 -1.11
C PHE A 18 11.11 8.42 0.31
N ASP A 19 10.15 9.32 0.50
CA ASP A 19 9.80 9.81 1.84
C ASP A 19 8.97 8.77 2.60
N THR A 20 8.09 8.02 1.91
CA THR A 20 7.40 6.85 2.46
C THR A 20 8.39 5.75 2.85
N TRP A 21 9.34 5.42 1.96
CA TRP A 21 10.39 4.44 2.23
C TRP A 21 11.35 4.89 3.33
N ARG A 22 11.65 6.19 3.47
CA ARG A 22 12.51 6.71 4.55
C ARG A 22 11.83 6.62 5.91
N TRP A 23 10.52 6.88 5.98
CA TRP A 23 9.74 6.73 7.21
C TRP A 23 9.62 5.26 7.61
N LEU A 24 9.29 4.39 6.66
CA LEU A 24 9.27 2.93 6.88
C LEU A 24 10.68 2.37 7.17
N ALA A 25 11.75 2.85 6.51
CA ALA A 25 13.17 2.47 6.73
C ALA A 25 13.66 2.69 8.15
N ALA A 26 13.20 3.77 8.80
CA ALA A 26 13.50 3.98 10.21
C ALA A 26 12.84 2.93 11.12
N ASP A 27 11.73 2.33 10.67
CA ASP A 27 10.86 1.41 11.41
C ASP A 27 11.01 -0.07 11.00
N PHE A 28 11.63 -0.38 9.85
CA PHE A 28 11.84 -1.75 9.35
C PHE A 28 12.66 -2.65 10.29
N ARG A 29 13.32 -2.09 11.32
CA ARG A 29 13.95 -2.87 12.41
C ARG A 29 12.95 -3.70 13.22
N HIS A 30 11.67 -3.37 13.14
CA HIS A 30 10.58 -4.03 13.85
C HIS A 30 9.75 -4.96 12.96
N VAL A 31 10.09 -5.14 11.67
CA VAL A 31 9.37 -6.07 10.81
C VAL A 31 9.78 -7.50 11.12
N GLU A 32 8.82 -8.33 11.53
CA GLU A 32 9.03 -9.75 11.83
C GLU A 32 8.74 -10.64 10.61
N ARG A 33 7.70 -10.30 9.83
CA ARG A 33 7.33 -11.01 8.60
C ARG A 33 6.84 -10.07 7.53
N ALA A 34 7.00 -10.48 6.28
CA ALA A 34 6.48 -9.78 5.12
C ALA A 34 5.86 -10.77 4.15
N ALA A 35 4.72 -10.39 3.55
CA ALA A 35 4.04 -11.15 2.51
C ALA A 35 3.53 -10.22 1.41
N LEU A 36 3.50 -10.70 0.17
CA LEU A 36 3.07 -9.92 -0.99
C LEU A 36 1.83 -10.54 -1.62
N ALA A 37 0.78 -9.73 -1.76
CA ALA A 37 -0.32 -10.03 -2.66
C ALA A 37 -0.28 -9.09 -3.87
N ARG A 38 -0.46 -9.65 -5.07
CA ARG A 38 -0.38 -8.88 -6.31
C ARG A 38 -1.27 -9.49 -7.39
N ASN A 39 -1.96 -8.63 -8.11
CA ASN A 39 -2.63 -8.96 -9.37
C ASN A 39 -2.22 -7.97 -10.48
N GLU A 40 -3.00 -7.88 -11.56
CA GLU A 40 -2.74 -6.97 -12.67
C GLU A 40 -2.90 -5.49 -12.28
N ARG A 41 -3.81 -5.17 -11.35
CA ARG A 41 -4.24 -3.82 -11.02
C ARG A 41 -3.62 -3.26 -9.75
N VAL A 42 -3.28 -4.11 -8.76
CA VAL A 42 -2.84 -3.67 -7.44
C VAL A 42 -1.70 -4.52 -6.89
N SER A 43 -0.89 -3.91 -6.02
CA SER A 43 0.07 -4.60 -5.17
C SER A 43 -0.17 -4.20 -3.72
N VAL A 44 -0.15 -5.19 -2.83
CA VAL A 44 -0.30 -5.01 -1.40
C VAL A 44 0.78 -5.80 -0.68
N VAL A 45 1.61 -5.09 0.08
CA VAL A 45 2.59 -5.71 0.98
C VAL A 45 2.00 -5.69 2.38
N ARG A 46 1.99 -6.85 3.03
CA ARG A 46 1.64 -6.99 4.45
C ARG A 46 2.92 -7.16 5.23
N LEU A 47 3.11 -6.32 6.25
CA LEU A 47 4.21 -6.41 7.20
C LEU A 47 3.64 -6.70 8.58
N GLU A 48 4.12 -7.75 9.22
CA GLU A 48 3.89 -7.99 10.65
C GLU A 48 4.99 -7.27 11.43
N LEU A 49 4.58 -6.40 12.35
CA LEU A 49 5.47 -5.57 13.15
C LEU A 49 5.54 -6.12 14.57
N ALA A 50 6.73 -6.05 15.16
CA ALA A 50 6.97 -6.31 16.57
C ALA A 50 6.06 -5.41 17.42
N GLY A 51 5.44 -5.97 18.44
CA GLY A 51 4.45 -5.26 19.27
C GLY A 51 3.00 -5.45 18.84
N GLY A 52 2.71 -6.38 17.92
CA GLY A 52 1.34 -6.82 17.62
C GLY A 52 0.58 -5.87 16.70
N GLN A 53 1.28 -5.28 15.73
CA GLN A 53 0.69 -4.48 14.66
C GLN A 53 0.93 -5.09 13.29
N THR A 54 0.07 -4.74 12.34
CA THR A 54 0.22 -5.09 10.94
C THR A 54 0.12 -3.82 10.10
N ALA A 55 1.10 -3.62 9.22
CA ALA A 55 1.08 -2.54 8.22
C ALA A 55 0.77 -3.12 6.83
N LEU A 56 -0.18 -2.52 6.13
CA LEU A 56 -0.50 -2.80 4.73
C LEU A 56 -0.04 -1.62 3.88
N LEU A 57 0.86 -1.88 2.94
CA LEU A 57 1.32 -0.91 1.97
C LEU A 57 0.67 -1.27 0.64
N ALA A 58 -0.19 -0.41 0.12
CA ALA A 58 -0.95 -0.68 -1.09
C ALA A 58 -0.78 0.43 -2.13
N TRP A 59 -0.69 0.05 -3.40
CA TRP A 59 -0.67 0.99 -4.52
C TRP A 59 -1.26 0.39 -5.79
N ALA A 60 -1.90 1.23 -6.61
CA ALA A 60 -2.35 0.85 -7.94
C ALA A 60 -1.14 0.61 -8.86
N ARG A 61 -1.18 -0.42 -9.70
CA ARG A 61 -0.11 -0.75 -10.65
C ARG A 61 -0.23 -0.02 -11.98
N GLY A 62 -1.42 0.47 -12.31
CA GLY A 62 -1.73 1.16 -13.56
C GLY A 62 -2.32 2.55 -13.33
N ALA A 63 -2.64 3.24 -14.43
CA ALA A 63 -3.28 4.57 -14.39
C ALA A 63 -4.71 4.56 -13.86
N THR A 64 -5.35 3.39 -13.79
CA THR A 64 -6.70 3.24 -13.26
C THR A 64 -6.68 3.19 -11.74
N PRO A 65 -7.51 4.00 -11.05
CA PRO A 65 -7.70 3.88 -9.60
C PRO A 65 -8.19 2.49 -9.19
N VAL A 66 -7.85 2.10 -7.95
CA VAL A 66 -8.27 0.84 -7.35
C VAL A 66 -8.88 1.11 -5.99
N GLU A 67 -9.99 0.45 -5.68
CA GLU A 67 -10.59 0.47 -4.35
C GLU A 67 -10.34 -0.87 -3.67
N LEU A 68 -9.89 -0.83 -2.42
CA LEU A 68 -9.70 -2.03 -1.59
C LEU A 68 -10.67 -2.05 -0.42
N ARG A 69 -11.16 -3.24 -0.09
CA ARG A 69 -11.81 -3.55 1.18
C ARG A 69 -10.84 -4.32 2.06
N ILE A 70 -10.63 -3.84 3.29
CA ILE A 70 -9.70 -4.43 4.24
C ILE A 70 -10.47 -4.78 5.51
N GLY A 71 -10.49 -6.07 5.89
CA GLY A 71 -11.09 -6.48 7.14
C GLY A 71 -10.41 -5.81 8.34
N ALA A 72 -11.21 -5.39 9.31
CA ALA A 72 -10.73 -4.72 10.50
C ALA A 72 -10.48 -5.72 11.64
N THR A 73 -9.32 -5.61 12.28
CA THR A 73 -8.95 -6.38 13.48
C THR A 73 -9.14 -5.58 14.77
N GLY A 74 -9.47 -4.29 14.66
CA GLY A 74 -9.67 -3.40 15.79
C GLY A 74 -10.67 -2.28 15.47
N THR A 75 -10.93 -1.43 16.46
CA THR A 75 -11.89 -0.31 16.34
C THR A 75 -11.24 0.98 15.85
N GLN A 76 -9.91 1.04 15.81
CA GLN A 76 -9.14 2.19 15.35
C GLN A 76 -7.90 1.73 14.57
N SER A 77 -7.62 2.41 13.47
CA SER A 77 -6.44 2.22 12.63
C SER A 77 -5.84 3.56 12.24
N PHE A 78 -4.58 3.53 11.81
CA PHE A 78 -3.88 4.70 11.30
C PHE A 78 -3.66 4.55 9.81
N LEU A 79 -4.10 5.56 9.06
CA LEU A 79 -3.89 5.67 7.62
C LEU A 79 -2.84 6.73 7.37
N TYR A 80 -1.79 6.38 6.63
CA TYR A 80 -0.76 7.31 6.20
C TYR A 80 -0.83 7.45 4.68
N ASP A 81 -0.88 8.70 4.23
CA ASP A 81 -0.76 9.02 2.81
C ASP A 81 0.71 8.95 2.34
N GLN A 82 0.93 9.24 1.06
CA GLN A 82 2.26 9.20 0.44
C GLN A 82 3.26 10.20 1.04
N TYR A 83 2.78 11.23 1.73
CA TYR A 83 3.58 12.26 2.37
C TYR A 83 3.81 11.96 3.87
N GLY A 84 3.28 10.84 4.36
CA GLY A 84 3.35 10.44 5.76
C GLY A 84 2.35 11.19 6.64
N LYS A 85 1.35 11.85 6.07
CA LYS A 85 0.29 12.47 6.86
C LYS A 85 -0.59 11.37 7.44
N MET A 86 -0.62 11.32 8.77
CA MET A 86 -1.43 10.37 9.53
C MET A 86 -2.87 10.87 9.67
N MET A 87 -3.82 9.96 9.49
CA MET A 87 -5.24 10.14 9.75
C MET A 87 -5.75 8.92 10.51
N THR A 88 -6.70 9.11 11.41
CA THR A 88 -7.39 7.98 12.05
C THR A 88 -8.47 7.45 11.11
N ALA A 89 -8.53 6.14 10.93
CA ALA A 89 -9.57 5.46 10.18
C ALA A 89 -10.37 4.52 11.09
N SER A 90 -11.69 4.63 10.99
CA SER A 90 -12.65 3.78 11.71
C SER A 90 -13.34 2.86 10.71
N PRO A 91 -13.49 1.57 11.02
CA PRO A 91 -14.10 0.64 10.09
C PRO A 91 -15.63 0.84 10.03
N VAL A 92 -16.20 0.62 8.85
CA VAL A 92 -17.64 0.59 8.64
C VAL A 92 -18.04 -0.85 8.30
N ALA A 93 -18.99 -1.41 9.06
CA ALA A 93 -19.39 -2.81 8.91
C ALA A 93 -18.19 -3.80 8.91
N GLY A 94 -17.26 -3.59 9.85
CA GLY A 94 -16.10 -4.47 10.07
C GLY A 94 -14.98 -4.35 9.05
N ALA A 95 -14.98 -3.34 8.18
CA ALA A 95 -13.91 -3.15 7.19
C ALA A 95 -13.56 -1.68 6.95
N TYR A 96 -12.35 -1.45 6.46
CA TYR A 96 -11.89 -0.18 5.91
C TYR A 96 -12.02 -0.21 4.38
N SER A 97 -12.44 0.91 3.79
CA SER A 97 -12.35 1.13 2.35
C SER A 97 -11.16 2.03 2.06
N LEU A 98 -10.29 1.59 1.16
CA LEU A 98 -9.07 2.28 0.80
C LEU A 98 -9.03 2.60 -0.70
N SER A 99 -9.09 3.89 -1.01
CA SER A 99 -8.95 4.39 -2.38
C SER A 99 -7.48 4.57 -2.73
N LEU A 100 -7.05 3.92 -3.80
CA LEU A 100 -5.70 3.99 -4.35
C LEU A 100 -5.73 4.79 -5.65
N PRO A 101 -5.15 6.00 -5.67
CA PRO A 101 -5.04 6.77 -6.89
C PRO A 101 -4.28 6.01 -7.98
N GLY A 102 -4.76 6.15 -9.22
CA GLY A 102 -4.06 5.64 -10.38
C GLY A 102 -2.65 6.23 -10.50
N ALA A 103 -1.74 5.44 -11.08
CA ALA A 103 -0.38 5.85 -11.34
C ALA A 103 -0.30 6.99 -12.37
N ILE A 104 0.69 7.87 -12.20
CA ILE A 104 1.06 8.84 -13.24
C ILE A 104 2.01 8.12 -14.20
N CYS A 105 1.51 7.81 -15.39
CA CYS A 105 2.20 7.01 -16.39
C CYS A 105 2.68 7.87 -17.54
N ASN A 106 3.77 7.47 -18.19
CA ASN A 106 4.22 8.11 -19.43
C ASN A 106 3.87 7.21 -20.63
N ALA A 107 3.81 7.79 -21.83
CA ALA A 107 3.41 7.07 -23.03
C ALA A 107 4.46 6.04 -23.52
N ALA A 108 5.72 6.18 -23.13
CA ALA A 108 6.82 5.35 -23.62
C ALA A 108 7.02 4.06 -22.81
N ASP A 109 6.90 4.16 -21.48
CA ASP A 109 7.23 3.12 -20.51
C ASP A 109 5.98 2.61 -19.74
N GLY A 110 4.83 3.27 -19.91
CA GLY A 110 3.62 2.99 -19.15
C GLY A 110 3.79 3.34 -17.67
N CYS A 111 3.45 2.38 -16.78
CA CYS A 111 3.38 2.58 -15.33
C CYS A 111 4.40 1.67 -14.57
N PRO A 112 5.71 1.78 -14.82
CA PRO A 112 6.68 0.80 -14.31
C PRO A 112 6.80 0.79 -12.78
N VAL A 113 6.49 1.90 -12.11
CA VAL A 113 6.57 2.05 -10.64
C VAL A 113 5.20 1.89 -9.96
N GLY A 114 4.11 2.14 -10.68
CA GLY A 114 2.76 2.24 -10.10
C GLY A 114 2.48 3.58 -9.44
N GLY A 115 1.37 3.64 -8.72
CA GLY A 115 0.82 4.82 -8.08
C GLY A 115 1.43 5.12 -6.72
N TYR A 116 0.83 6.09 -6.04
CA TYR A 116 1.21 6.45 -4.69
C TYR A 116 0.94 5.30 -3.72
N VAL A 117 1.86 5.10 -2.77
CA VAL A 117 1.69 4.12 -1.71
C VAL A 117 0.84 4.74 -0.61
N THR A 118 -0.19 4.02 -0.22
CA THR A 118 -0.97 4.31 0.98
C THR A 118 -0.69 3.22 2.02
N VAL A 119 -0.56 3.62 3.28
CA VAL A 119 -0.22 2.69 4.38
C VAL A 119 -1.36 2.65 5.39
N LEU A 120 -1.91 1.47 5.65
CA LEU A 120 -2.86 1.25 6.73
C LEU A 120 -2.19 0.42 7.84
N VAL A 121 -2.22 0.91 9.07
CA VAL A 121 -1.72 0.21 10.25
C VAL A 121 -2.88 -0.12 11.17
N GLN A 122 -3.02 -1.40 11.53
CA GLN A 122 -4.03 -1.90 12.45
C GLN A 122 -3.44 -2.98 13.38
N PRO A 123 -4.12 -3.38 14.47
CA PRO A 123 -3.68 -4.50 15.30
C PRO A 123 -3.46 -5.77 14.48
N SER A 124 -2.55 -6.64 14.92
CA SER A 124 -2.36 -7.94 14.28
C SER A 124 -3.61 -8.82 14.35
N GLY A 125 -3.75 -9.72 13.39
CA GLY A 125 -4.87 -10.65 13.29
C GLY A 125 -5.06 -11.11 11.85
N GLU A 126 -5.90 -12.12 11.66
CA GLU A 126 -6.31 -12.54 10.32
C GLU A 126 -7.43 -11.64 9.81
N PHE A 127 -7.22 -11.10 8.61
CA PHE A 127 -8.22 -10.31 7.91
C PHE A 127 -8.07 -10.45 6.39
N PRO A 128 -9.19 -10.45 5.65
CA PRO A 128 -9.17 -10.44 4.20
C PRO A 128 -8.72 -9.06 3.68
N VAL A 129 -8.06 -9.08 2.53
CA VAL A 129 -7.84 -7.90 1.70
C VAL A 129 -8.40 -8.22 0.33
N GLU A 130 -9.31 -7.38 -0.14
CA GLU A 130 -10.10 -7.64 -1.34
C GLU A 130 -10.08 -6.40 -2.24
N GLU A 131 -9.96 -6.59 -3.55
CA GLU A 131 -10.20 -5.53 -4.53
C GLU A 131 -11.70 -5.41 -4.78
N ILE A 132 -12.22 -4.18 -4.76
CA ILE A 132 -13.60 -3.89 -5.14
C ILE A 132 -13.63 -3.69 -6.65
N THR A 133 -14.28 -4.60 -7.37
CA THR A 133 -14.44 -4.55 -8.82
C THR A 133 -15.92 -4.44 -9.22
N ALA A 134 -16.20 -4.22 -10.51
CA ALA A 134 -17.56 -4.27 -11.03
C ALA A 134 -18.22 -5.66 -10.84
N ASP A 135 -17.40 -6.71 -10.82
CA ASP A 135 -17.84 -8.10 -10.62
C ASP A 135 -17.92 -8.49 -9.13
N GLY A 136 -17.68 -7.55 -8.21
CA GLY A 136 -17.71 -7.76 -6.76
C GLY A 136 -16.34 -7.75 -6.09
N LEU A 137 -16.29 -8.32 -4.89
CA LEU A 137 -15.07 -8.41 -4.06
C LEU A 137 -14.17 -9.54 -4.57
N GLN A 138 -12.95 -9.18 -4.98
CA GLN A 138 -11.95 -10.13 -5.45
C GLN A 138 -10.85 -10.30 -4.40
N PRO A 139 -10.69 -11.47 -3.77
CA PRO A 139 -9.71 -11.65 -2.71
C PRO A 139 -8.27 -11.57 -3.25
N LEU A 140 -7.41 -10.90 -2.49
CA LEU A 140 -5.98 -10.85 -2.75
C LEU A 140 -5.26 -11.94 -1.94
N THR A 141 -4.56 -12.84 -2.63
CA THR A 141 -3.79 -13.91 -2.00
C THR A 141 -2.37 -13.45 -1.68
N PHE A 142 -1.98 -13.55 -0.41
CA PHE A 142 -0.65 -13.23 0.08
C PHE A 142 0.26 -14.47 -0.02
N ASN A 143 1.42 -14.30 -0.65
CA ASN A 143 2.50 -15.30 -0.71
C ASN A 143 3.69 -14.88 0.14
#